data_AF-A0A7X6VM93-F1
#
_entry.id   AF-A0A7X6VM93-F1
#
_cell.length_a   1.000
_cell.length_b   1.000
_cell.length_c   1.000
_cell.angle_alpha   90.00
_cell.angle_beta   90.00
_cell.angle_gamma   90.00
#
_symmetry.space_group_name_H-M   'P 1'
#
loop_
_entity.id
_entity.type
_entity.pdbx_description
1 polymer ?
#
loop_
_entity_poly.entity_id
_entity_poly.type
_entity_poly.pdbx_seq_one_letter_code
_entity_poly.pdbx_strand_id
1 'polypeptide(L)'
;MTNTVFLSWTTNEPTQFWVLGRYIHSVGILAAILFAERKNFPALLTLLLLFFSAGGIALIALGLFPDAFLAGSGLTPFKIASEYFTAAIFGLSIYLIMERPLTGKKETNYAFARSLLCFMLVAFVFTTYFHTDGFSSITGHLLYFLGAYILLTGFILPYSQELLDIHFFALNNKIRRLNRNLEDRVRK
;
A
#
# COMPACT_ATOMS: atom_id res chain seq x y z
N MET A 1 -17.69 32.41 -12.28
CA MET A 1 -17.42 31.13 -12.96
C MET A 1 -15.95 30.79 -12.72
N THR A 2 -15.68 29.92 -11.76
CA THR A 2 -14.30 29.46 -11.50
C THR A 2 -13.95 28.41 -12.54
N ASN A 3 -12.99 28.73 -13.41
CA ASN A 3 -12.44 27.80 -14.41
C ASN A 3 -11.74 26.64 -13.68
N THR A 4 -12.46 25.55 -13.42
CA THR A 4 -11.84 24.27 -13.06
C THR A 4 -11.38 23.58 -14.34
N VAL A 5 -10.18 22.99 -14.30
CA VAL A 5 -9.60 22.22 -15.44
C VAL A 5 -10.50 21.04 -15.83
N PHE A 6 -11.36 20.58 -14.93
CA PHE A 6 -12.37 19.53 -15.15
C PHE A 6 -13.77 20.12 -14.99
N LEU A 7 -14.38 20.53 -16.10
CA LEU A 7 -15.68 21.21 -16.14
C LEU A 7 -16.86 20.31 -15.74
N SER A 8 -16.71 18.99 -15.84
CA SER A 8 -17.77 18.02 -15.54
C SER A 8 -17.62 17.30 -14.21
N TRP A 9 -16.49 17.47 -13.50
CA TRP A 9 -16.21 16.69 -12.29
C TRP A 9 -16.81 17.35 -11.06
N THR A 10 -17.37 16.50 -10.21
CA THR A 10 -18.02 16.81 -8.94
C THR A 10 -17.21 16.26 -7.77
N THR A 11 -17.81 16.21 -6.57
CA THR A 11 -17.23 15.52 -5.40
C THR A 11 -17.17 14.00 -5.58
N ASN A 12 -17.90 13.43 -6.54
CA ASN A 12 -17.93 11.99 -6.80
C ASN A 12 -16.58 11.46 -7.28
N GLU A 13 -15.98 12.08 -8.29
CA GLU A 13 -14.80 11.59 -8.99
C GLU A 13 -13.56 11.52 -8.08
N PRO A 14 -13.22 12.56 -7.28
CA PRO A 14 -12.16 12.44 -6.27
C PRO A 14 -12.44 11.32 -5.26
N THR A 15 -13.70 11.11 -4.88
CA THR A 15 -14.10 10.04 -3.95
C THR A 15 -13.98 8.65 -4.60
N GLN A 16 -14.23 8.53 -5.90
CA GLN A 16 -14.00 7.31 -6.68
C GLN A 16 -12.50 7.00 -6.82
N PHE A 17 -11.67 8.00 -7.12
CA PHE A 17 -10.21 7.83 -7.15
C PHE A 17 -9.65 7.39 -5.79
N TRP A 18 -10.19 7.92 -4.70
CA TRP A 18 -9.85 7.46 -3.36
C TRP A 18 -10.17 5.97 -3.19
N VAL A 19 -11.38 5.52 -3.54
CA VAL A 19 -11.76 4.10 -3.46
C VAL A 19 -10.82 3.23 -4.30
N LEU A 20 -10.55 3.61 -5.55
CA LEU A 20 -9.63 2.90 -6.42
C LEU A 20 -8.23 2.78 -5.81
N GLY A 21 -7.67 3.88 -5.30
CA GLY A 21 -6.37 3.89 -4.64
C GLY A 21 -6.33 3.00 -3.40
N ARG A 22 -7.42 2.96 -2.62
CA ARG A 22 -7.53 2.10 -1.43
C ARG A 22 -7.57 0.62 -1.79
N TYR A 23 -8.23 0.24 -2.88
CA TYR A 23 -8.17 -1.13 -3.38
C TYR A 23 -6.76 -1.51 -3.81
N ILE A 24 -6.11 -0.68 -4.63
CA ILE A 24 -4.72 -0.91 -5.07
C ILE A 24 -3.77 -1.06 -3.87
N HIS A 25 -3.87 -0.15 -2.90
CA HIS A 25 -3.02 -0.15 -1.73
C HIS A 25 -3.24 -1.39 -0.85
N SER A 26 -4.48 -1.66 -0.45
CA SER A 26 -4.79 -2.78 0.45
C SER A 26 -4.49 -4.14 -0.19
N VAL A 27 -4.93 -4.37 -1.43
CA VAL A 27 -4.69 -5.62 -2.16
C VAL A 27 -3.20 -5.78 -2.49
N GLY A 28 -2.53 -4.70 -2.90
CA GLY A 28 -1.10 -4.73 -3.21
C GLY A 28 -0.25 -5.12 -2.00
N ILE A 29 -0.56 -4.57 -0.82
CA ILE A 29 0.09 -4.94 0.45
C ILE A 29 -0.16 -6.41 0.80
N LEU A 30 -1.42 -6.86 0.77
CA LEU A 30 -1.74 -8.25 1.08
C LEU A 30 -1.05 -9.22 0.12
N ALA A 31 -1.06 -8.91 -1.18
CA ALA A 31 -0.38 -9.71 -2.19
C ALA A 31 1.13 -9.75 -1.94
N ALA A 32 1.75 -8.61 -1.58
CA ALA A 32 3.16 -8.56 -1.23
C ALA A 32 3.50 -9.45 -0.03
N ILE A 33 2.68 -9.42 1.03
CA ILE A 33 2.87 -10.28 2.21
C ILE A 33 2.79 -11.77 1.83
N LEU A 34 1.85 -12.15 0.97
CA LEU A 34 1.60 -13.55 0.63
C LEU A 34 2.58 -14.15 -0.39
N PHE A 35 3.14 -13.32 -1.28
CA PHE A 35 3.79 -13.82 -2.49
C PHE A 35 5.16 -13.19 -2.79
N ALA A 36 5.69 -12.31 -1.94
CA ALA A 36 6.97 -11.62 -2.17
C ALA A 36 8.17 -12.55 -2.47
N GLU A 37 8.17 -13.77 -1.92
CA GLU A 37 9.26 -14.73 -2.12
C GLU A 37 9.29 -15.36 -3.52
N ARG A 38 8.23 -15.19 -4.33
CA ARG A 38 8.15 -15.77 -5.66
C ARG A 38 9.00 -14.95 -6.65
N LYS A 39 9.90 -15.61 -7.37
CA LYS A 39 10.90 -15.01 -8.29
C LYS A 39 10.36 -13.93 -9.25
N ASN A 40 9.17 -14.13 -9.82
CA ASN A 40 8.58 -13.20 -10.82
C ASN A 40 7.47 -12.32 -10.24
N PHE A 41 7.18 -12.45 -8.95
CA PHE A 41 6.03 -11.78 -8.35
C PHE A 41 6.12 -10.26 -8.34
N PRO A 42 7.27 -9.60 -8.06
CA PRO A 42 7.35 -8.14 -8.10
C PRO A 42 6.94 -7.56 -9.48
N ALA A 43 7.46 -8.13 -10.57
CA ALA A 43 7.12 -7.68 -11.93
C ALA A 43 5.65 -7.93 -12.27
N LEU A 44 5.13 -9.11 -11.92
CA LEU A 44 3.71 -9.44 -12.12
C LEU A 44 2.79 -8.51 -11.32
N LEU A 45 3.13 -8.27 -10.05
CA LEU A 45 2.37 -7.36 -9.18
C LEU A 45 2.37 -5.95 -9.77
N THR A 46 3.53 -5.42 -10.20
CA THR A 46 3.60 -4.11 -10.86
C THR A 46 2.72 -4.05 -12.10
N LEU A 47 2.76 -5.06 -12.97
CA LEU A 47 1.92 -5.10 -14.18
C LEU A 47 0.42 -5.12 -13.83
N LEU A 48 0.02 -5.94 -12.86
CA LEU A 48 -1.37 -6.02 -12.40
C LEU A 48 -1.81 -4.69 -11.81
N LEU A 49 -1.00 -4.07 -10.94
CA LEU A 49 -1.31 -2.77 -10.35
C LEU A 49 -1.46 -1.68 -11.41
N LEU A 50 -0.57 -1.65 -12.42
CA LEU A 50 -0.69 -0.71 -13.55
C LEU A 50 -1.97 -0.95 -14.35
N PHE A 51 -2.27 -2.22 -14.67
CA PHE A 51 -3.48 -2.58 -15.41
C PHE A 51 -4.76 -2.18 -14.67
N PHE A 52 -4.89 -2.52 -13.39
CA PHE A 52 -6.06 -2.15 -12.59
C PHE A 52 -6.15 -0.65 -12.33
N SER A 53 -5.02 0.05 -12.18
CA SER A 53 -5.00 1.51 -12.07
C SER A 53 -5.53 2.17 -13.34
N ALA A 54 -4.97 1.79 -14.50
CA ALA A 54 -5.38 2.35 -15.79
C ALA A 54 -6.84 2.02 -16.10
N GLY A 55 -7.26 0.78 -15.87
CA GLY A 55 -8.64 0.34 -16.05
C GLY A 55 -9.61 1.09 -15.12
N GLY A 56 -9.28 1.23 -13.85
CA GLY A 56 -10.09 1.99 -12.89
C GLY A 56 -10.21 3.47 -13.25
N ILE A 57 -9.11 4.11 -13.64
CA ILE A 57 -9.10 5.50 -14.11
C ILE A 57 -9.99 5.64 -15.35
N ALA A 58 -9.91 4.71 -16.31
CA ALA A 58 -10.74 4.72 -17.50
C ALA A 58 -12.23 4.55 -17.15
N LEU A 59 -12.58 3.65 -16.24
CA LEU A 59 -13.96 3.47 -15.77
C LEU A 59 -14.51 4.75 -15.12
N ILE A 60 -13.71 5.44 -14.31
CA ILE A 60 -14.09 6.73 -13.71
C ILE A 60 -14.32 7.77 -14.79
N ALA A 61 -13.36 7.93 -15.72
CA ALA A 61 -13.45 8.92 -16.79
C ALA A 61 -14.64 8.69 -17.74
N LEU A 62 -15.03 7.43 -17.94
CA LEU A 62 -16.18 7.03 -18.77
C LEU A 62 -17.52 7.03 -18.00
N GLY A 63 -17.52 7.33 -16.70
CA GLY A 63 -18.74 7.31 -15.87
C GLY A 63 -19.30 5.89 -15.63
N LEU A 64 -18.47 4.86 -15.79
CA LEU A 64 -18.83 3.45 -15.56
C LEU A 64 -18.44 2.95 -14.16
N PHE A 65 -17.64 3.72 -13.43
CA PHE A 65 -17.29 3.41 -12.04
C PHE A 65 -18.49 3.73 -11.13
N PRO A 66 -18.81 2.89 -10.13
CA PRO A 66 -19.96 3.14 -9.26
C PRO A 66 -19.87 4.48 -8.54
N ASP A 67 -21.01 5.14 -8.34
CA ASP A 67 -21.05 6.38 -7.58
C ASP A 67 -20.54 6.16 -6.17
N ALA A 68 -19.60 7.00 -5.75
CA ALA A 68 -19.03 7.02 -4.42
C ALA A 68 -19.58 8.16 -3.55
N PHE A 69 -20.11 9.20 -4.19
CA PHE A 69 -20.75 10.33 -3.53
C PHE A 69 -21.88 10.89 -4.40
N LEU A 70 -23.02 11.19 -3.78
CA LEU A 70 -24.16 11.83 -4.45
C LEU A 70 -24.47 13.18 -3.79
N ALA A 71 -24.60 14.23 -4.61
CA ALA A 71 -24.94 15.56 -4.14
C ALA A 71 -26.28 15.53 -3.38
N GLY A 72 -26.31 16.12 -2.18
CA GLY A 72 -27.49 16.13 -1.30
C GLY A 72 -27.75 14.85 -0.51
N SER A 73 -27.11 13.72 -0.85
CA SER A 73 -27.25 12.44 -0.12
C SER A 73 -25.97 12.01 0.62
N GLY A 74 -24.81 12.52 0.23
CA GLY A 74 -23.52 12.18 0.86
C GLY A 74 -22.87 10.93 0.25
N LEU A 75 -22.15 10.15 1.07
CA LEU A 75 -21.50 8.90 0.63
C LEU A 75 -22.53 7.85 0.20
N THR A 76 -22.19 7.08 -0.82
CA THR A 76 -23.02 5.96 -1.27
C THR A 76 -22.78 4.68 -0.45
N PRO A 77 -23.72 3.71 -0.48
CA PRO A 77 -23.48 2.39 0.09
C PRO A 77 -22.24 1.69 -0.49
N PHE A 78 -21.98 1.87 -1.79
CA PHE A 78 -20.77 1.36 -2.44
C PHE A 78 -19.50 1.91 -1.78
N LYS A 79 -19.46 3.22 -1.53
CA LYS A 79 -18.31 3.87 -0.90
C LYS A 79 -18.06 3.34 0.51
N ILE A 80 -19.12 3.22 1.32
CA ILE A 80 -19.02 2.72 2.70
C ILE A 80 -18.57 1.26 2.73
N ALA A 81 -19.18 0.41 1.89
CA ALA A 81 -18.80 -1.00 1.78
C ALA A 81 -17.34 -1.18 1.34
N SER A 82 -16.87 -0.34 0.42
CA SER A 82 -15.47 -0.33 -0.04
C SER A 82 -14.50 -0.03 1.09
N GLU A 83 -14.81 0.92 1.99
CA GLU A 83 -13.96 1.22 3.13
C GLU A 83 -13.86 0.04 4.09
N TYR A 84 -14.98 -0.58 4.46
CA TYR A 84 -14.98 -1.79 5.29
C TYR A 84 -14.20 -2.95 4.66
N PHE A 85 -14.34 -3.13 3.35
CA PHE A 85 -13.59 -4.15 2.63
C PHE A 85 -12.08 -3.91 2.72
N THR A 86 -11.62 -2.67 2.47
CA THR A 86 -10.17 -2.37 2.58
C THR A 86 -9.68 -2.44 4.02
N ALA A 87 -10.49 -2.05 5.00
CA ALA A 87 -10.19 -2.22 6.42
C ALA A 87 -10.00 -3.69 6.79
N ALA A 88 -10.86 -4.58 6.29
CA ALA A 88 -10.74 -6.02 6.51
C ALA A 88 -9.44 -6.58 5.89
N ILE A 89 -9.05 -6.13 4.69
CA ILE A 89 -7.78 -6.53 4.07
C ILE A 89 -6.57 -6.05 4.90
N PHE A 90 -6.60 -4.82 5.41
CA PHE A 90 -5.54 -4.34 6.30
C PHE A 90 -5.49 -5.16 7.61
N GLY A 91 -6.64 -5.47 8.20
CA GLY A 91 -6.74 -6.35 9.37
C GLY A 91 -6.14 -7.73 9.12
N LEU A 92 -6.47 -8.35 7.97
CA LEU A 92 -5.89 -9.62 7.56
C LEU A 92 -4.36 -9.51 7.35
N SER A 93 -3.91 -8.43 6.73
CA SER A 93 -2.48 -8.17 6.51
C SER A 93 -1.72 -8.04 7.84
N ILE A 94 -2.28 -7.32 8.81
CA ILE A 94 -1.73 -7.21 10.17
C ILE A 94 -1.63 -8.59 10.81
N TYR A 95 -2.72 -9.37 10.79
CA TYR A 95 -2.74 -10.72 11.33
C TYR A 95 -1.63 -11.59 10.74
N LEU A 96 -1.48 -11.59 9.41
CA LEU A 96 -0.45 -12.37 8.72
C LEU A 96 0.98 -11.95 9.10
N ILE A 97 1.25 -10.65 9.25
CA ILE A 97 2.59 -10.17 9.66
C ILE A 97 2.91 -10.57 11.10
N MET A 98 1.90 -10.60 11.99
CA MET A 98 2.10 -11.01 13.38
C MET A 98 2.34 -12.52 13.51
N GLU A 99 1.66 -13.34 12.70
CA GLU A 99 1.86 -14.79 12.65
C GLU A 99 3.16 -15.19 11.93
N ARG A 100 3.51 -14.46 10.87
CA ARG A 100 4.66 -14.74 10.01
C ARG A 100 5.46 -13.46 9.79
N PRO A 101 6.34 -13.10 10.74
CA PRO A 101 7.17 -11.91 10.63
C PRO A 101 8.00 -11.92 9.35
N LEU A 102 7.99 -10.81 8.60
CA LEU A 102 8.73 -10.64 7.35
C LEU A 102 10.22 -10.39 7.55
N THR A 103 10.60 -9.96 8.76
CA THR A 103 11.99 -9.63 9.11
C THR A 103 12.36 -10.31 10.43
N GLY A 104 13.66 -10.54 10.66
CA GLY A 104 14.15 -11.02 11.96
C GLY A 104 14.00 -9.99 13.08
N LYS A 105 13.81 -8.71 12.74
CA LYS A 105 13.67 -7.59 13.68
C LYS A 105 12.20 -7.37 14.05
N LYS A 106 11.84 -7.68 15.29
CA LYS A 106 10.47 -7.51 15.80
C LYS A 106 9.93 -6.09 15.60
N GLU A 107 10.73 -5.07 15.92
CA GLU A 107 10.33 -3.67 15.81
C GLU A 107 9.95 -3.25 14.39
N THR A 108 10.64 -3.77 13.37
CA THR A 108 10.34 -3.49 11.95
C THR A 108 9.00 -4.08 11.55
N ASN A 109 8.69 -5.30 11.99
CA ASN A 109 7.37 -5.91 11.76
C ASN A 109 6.25 -5.17 12.52
N TYR A 110 6.50 -4.75 13.77
CA TYR A 110 5.53 -3.97 14.54
C TYR A 110 5.32 -2.56 13.97
N ALA A 111 6.35 -1.92 13.42
CA ALA A 111 6.18 -0.67 12.69
C ALA A 111 5.29 -0.88 11.46
N PHE A 112 5.46 -1.97 10.73
CA PHE A 112 4.59 -2.28 9.60
C PHE A 112 3.13 -2.50 10.04
N ALA A 113 2.90 -3.32 11.06
CA ALA A 113 1.56 -3.52 11.59
C ALA A 113 0.90 -2.22 12.08
N ARG A 114 1.65 -1.32 12.73
CA ARG A 114 1.16 0.00 13.14
C ARG A 114 0.79 0.89 11.96
N SER A 115 1.56 0.88 10.87
CA SER A 115 1.19 1.66 9.68
C SER A 115 -0.09 1.14 9.04
N LEU A 116 -0.24 -0.18 8.94
CA LEU A 116 -1.47 -0.81 8.43
C LEU A 116 -2.66 -0.53 9.34
N LEU A 117 -2.46 -0.49 10.66
CA LEU A 117 -3.50 -0.09 11.61
C LEU A 117 -3.94 1.35 11.38
N CYS A 118 -3.01 2.29 11.17
CA CYS A 118 -3.36 3.66 10.79
C CYS A 118 -4.21 3.66 9.51
N PHE A 119 -3.81 2.93 8.46
CA PHE A 119 -4.59 2.85 7.22
C PHE A 119 -5.97 2.21 7.42
N MET A 120 -6.10 1.21 8.29
CA MET A 120 -7.37 0.61 8.66
C MET A 120 -8.28 1.62 9.38
N LEU A 121 -7.73 2.36 10.35
CA LEU A 121 -8.46 3.40 11.08
C LEU A 121 -8.91 4.55 10.18
N VAL A 122 -8.09 4.92 9.19
CA VAL A 122 -8.47 5.89 8.15
C VAL A 122 -9.74 5.46 7.43
N ALA A 123 -9.89 4.16 7.11
CA ALA A 123 -11.09 3.65 6.45
C ALA A 123 -12.34 3.92 7.29
N PHE A 124 -12.28 3.64 8.60
CA PHE A 124 -13.39 3.90 9.51
C PHE A 124 -13.73 5.40 9.60
N VAL A 125 -12.73 6.28 9.69
CA VAL A 125 -12.95 7.74 9.69
C VAL A 125 -13.66 8.20 8.42
N PHE A 126 -13.30 7.64 7.26
CA PHE A 126 -13.95 7.99 5.99
C PHE A 126 -15.32 7.32 5.77
N THR A 127 -15.77 6.42 6.64
CA THR A 127 -17.17 5.95 6.61
C THR A 127 -18.15 6.98 7.19
N THR A 128 -17.69 7.86 8.08
CA THR A 128 -18.54 8.86 8.76
C THR A 128 -18.57 10.20 8.03
N TYR A 129 -18.13 10.25 6.77
CA TYR A 129 -18.03 11.46 5.96
C TYR A 129 -19.40 11.90 5.39
N PHE A 130 -20.38 12.16 6.27
CA PHE A 130 -21.76 12.48 5.85
C PHE A 130 -21.89 13.91 5.30
N HIS A 131 -21.12 14.84 5.83
CA HIS A 131 -20.96 16.18 5.29
C HIS A 131 -19.47 16.41 5.04
N THR A 132 -19.14 17.27 4.08
CA THR A 132 -17.77 17.74 3.81
C THR A 132 -17.25 18.62 4.95
N ASP A 133 -17.50 18.20 6.18
CA ASP A 133 -17.03 18.85 7.39
C ASP A 133 -15.53 18.63 7.40
N GLY A 134 -14.78 19.73 7.36
CA GLY A 134 -13.33 19.69 7.23
C GLY A 134 -12.65 18.81 8.29
N PHE A 135 -13.28 18.58 9.45
CA PHE A 135 -12.72 17.82 10.55
C PHE A 135 -12.46 16.33 10.22
N SER A 136 -13.47 15.56 9.82
CA SER A 136 -13.29 14.14 9.46
C SER A 136 -12.32 13.99 8.28
N SER A 137 -12.34 14.95 7.35
CA SER A 137 -11.38 15.04 6.26
C SER A 137 -9.95 15.17 6.79
N ILE A 138 -9.69 16.19 7.61
CA ILE A 138 -8.36 16.50 8.14
C ILE A 138 -7.86 15.33 9.00
N THR A 139 -8.70 14.78 9.89
CA THR A 139 -8.33 13.64 10.74
C THR A 139 -7.93 12.42 9.91
N GLY A 140 -8.72 12.08 8.89
CA GLY A 140 -8.42 10.97 7.99
C GLY A 140 -7.09 11.17 7.25
N HIS A 141 -6.84 12.38 6.74
CA HIS A 141 -5.59 12.69 6.03
C HIS A 141 -4.38 12.69 6.96
N LEU A 142 -4.48 13.29 8.16
CA LEU A 142 -3.39 13.29 9.15
C LEU A 142 -3.02 11.86 9.57
N LEU A 143 -4.01 11.00 9.80
CA LEU A 143 -3.79 9.61 10.16
C LEU A 143 -3.19 8.81 8.99
N TYR A 144 -3.60 9.11 7.75
CA TYR A 144 -3.00 8.53 6.55
C TYR A 144 -1.52 8.90 6.43
N PHE A 145 -1.17 10.18 6.62
CA PHE A 145 0.22 10.64 6.59
C PHE A 145 1.05 10.03 7.72
N LEU A 146 0.49 9.91 8.92
CA LEU A 146 1.15 9.23 10.04
C LEU A 146 1.45 7.77 9.68
N GLY A 147 0.45 7.06 9.13
CA GLY A 147 0.64 5.69 8.66
C GLY A 147 1.74 5.59 7.59
N ALA A 148 1.71 6.46 6.59
CA ALA A 148 2.72 6.50 5.53
C ALA A 148 4.13 6.81 6.07
N TYR A 149 4.24 7.73 7.03
CA TYR A 149 5.51 8.06 7.68
C TYR A 149 6.08 6.88 8.47
N ILE A 150 5.24 6.19 9.25
CA ILE A 150 5.64 4.99 10.00
C ILE A 150 6.04 3.86 9.02
N LEU A 151 5.29 3.69 7.93
CA LEU A 151 5.62 2.70 6.90
C LEU A 151 7.00 2.97 6.30
N LEU A 152 7.26 4.21 5.90
CA LEU A 152 8.54 4.60 5.29
C LEU A 152 9.70 4.43 6.28
N THR A 153 9.59 5.04 7.46
CA THR A 153 10.71 5.14 8.42
C THR A 153 10.91 3.87 9.25
N GLY A 154 9.83 3.17 9.60
CA GLY A 154 9.87 2.02 10.49
C GLY A 154 9.91 0.67 9.78
N PHE A 155 9.43 0.58 8.54
CA PHE A 155 9.45 -0.67 7.76
C PHE A 155 10.34 -0.57 6.52
N ILE A 156 10.04 0.31 5.57
CA ILE A 156 10.71 0.34 4.26
C ILE A 156 12.22 0.58 4.40
N LEU A 157 12.63 1.64 5.13
CA LEU A 157 14.06 1.94 5.29
C LEU A 157 14.82 0.83 6.04
N PRO A 158 14.39 0.37 7.23
CA PRO A 158 15.12 -0.68 7.96
C PRO A 158 15.14 -2.03 7.24
N TYR A 159 14.03 -2.41 6.59
CA TYR A 159 13.95 -3.66 5.85
C TYR A 159 14.83 -3.64 4.60
N SER A 160 14.87 -2.51 3.87
CA SER A 160 15.76 -2.36 2.72
C SER A 160 17.23 -2.44 3.10
N GLN A 161 17.62 -1.83 4.23
CA GLN A 161 18.98 -1.93 4.76
C GLN A 161 19.34 -3.38 5.11
N GLU A 162 18.44 -4.10 5.79
CA GLU A 162 18.64 -5.51 6.14
C GLU A 162 18.81 -6.40 4.90
N LEU A 163 17.99 -6.21 3.87
CA LEU A 163 18.12 -6.94 2.60
C LEU A 163 19.45 -6.66 1.89
N LEU A 164 19.89 -5.40 1.87
CA LEU A 164 21.16 -5.01 1.29
C LEU A 164 22.33 -5.63 2.07
N ASP A 165 22.31 -5.58 3.40
CA ASP A 165 23.36 -6.16 4.24
C ASP A 165 23.50 -7.68 4.00
N ILE A 166 22.38 -8.40 3.91
CA ILE A 166 22.35 -9.83 3.59
C ILE A 166 22.98 -10.09 2.21
N HIS A 167 22.62 -9.30 1.20
CA HIS A 167 23.13 -9.46 -0.15
C HIS A 167 24.63 -9.15 -0.24
N PHE A 168 25.10 -8.06 0.37
CA PHE A 168 26.50 -7.70 0.43
C PHE A 168 27.34 -8.74 1.17
N PHE A 169 26.82 -9.26 2.29
CA PHE A 169 27.48 -10.35 3.02
C PHE A 169 27.63 -11.61 2.15
N ALA A 170 26.56 -12.02 1.45
CA ALA A 170 26.59 -13.16 0.54
C ALA A 170 27.58 -12.96 -0.62
N LEU A 171 27.60 -11.76 -1.21
CA LEU A 171 28.53 -11.41 -2.29
C LEU A 171 29.99 -11.44 -1.82
N ASN A 172 30.29 -10.83 -0.68
CA ASN A 172 31.63 -10.83 -0.08
C ASN A 172 32.12 -12.23 0.23
N ASN A 173 31.25 -13.11 0.75
CA ASN A 173 31.60 -14.51 1.00
C ASN A 173 31.87 -15.27 -0.30
N LYS A 174 31.10 -15.00 -1.35
CA LYS A 174 31.33 -15.59 -2.69
C LYS A 174 32.68 -15.15 -3.27
N ILE A 175 33.01 -13.86 -3.18
CA ILE A 175 34.31 -13.31 -3.60
C ILE A 175 35.45 -13.97 -2.83
N ARG A 176 35.37 -14.04 -1.49
CA ARG A 176 36.39 -14.69 -0.64
C ARG A 176 36.58 -16.17 -0.97
N ARG A 177 35.51 -16.88 -1.36
CA ARG A 177 35.60 -18.29 -1.78
C ARG A 177 36.28 -18.42 -3.14
N LEU A 178 35.96 -17.54 -4.10
CA LEU A 178 36.59 -17.52 -5.41
C LEU A 178 38.09 -17.20 -5.31
N ASN A 179 38.47 -16.22 -4.50
CA ASN A 179 39.88 -15.86 -4.28
C ASN A 179 40.68 -17.03 -3.68
N ARG A 180 40.15 -17.70 -2.65
CA ARG A 180 40.81 -18.90 -2.08
C ARG A 180 41.00 -20.01 -3.11
N ASN A 181 39.97 -20.29 -3.91
CA ASN A 181 40.07 -21.29 -4.98
C ASN A 181 41.11 -20.91 -6.05
N LEU A 182 41.29 -19.61 -6.32
CA LEU A 182 42.32 -19.13 -7.25
C LEU A 182 43.71 -19.29 -6.65
N GLU A 183 43.92 -18.92 -5.38
CA GLU A 183 45.19 -19.11 -4.66
C GLU A 183 45.61 -20.59 -4.64
N ASP A 184 44.66 -21.50 -4.40
CA ASP A 184 44.92 -22.95 -4.41
C ASP A 184 45.28 -23.48 -5.81
N ARG A 185 44.80 -22.85 -6.88
CA ARG A 185 45.14 -23.20 -8.27
C ARG A 185 46.49 -22.64 -8.71
N VAL A 186 46.84 -21.44 -8.28
CA VAL A 186 48.14 -20.82 -8.59
C VAL A 186 49.29 -21.53 -7.87
N ARG A 187 49.02 -22.15 -6.71
CA ARG A 187 50.01 -22.91 -5.95
C ARG A 187 50.29 -24.32 -6.47
N LYS A 188 49.50 -24.85 -7.41
CA LYS A 188 49.68 -26.17 -8.03
C LYS A 188 50.39 -26.04 -9.36
#